data_AF-A0A521ZW38-F1
#
_entry.id   AF-A0A521ZW38-F1
#
_cell.length_a   1.000
_cell.length_b   1.000
_cell.length_c   1.000
_cell.angle_alpha   90.00
_cell.angle_beta   90.00
_cell.angle_gamma   90.00
#
_symmetry.space_group_name_H-M   'P 1'
#
loop_
_entity.id
_entity.type
_entity.pdbx_description
1 polymer ?
#
loop_
_entity_poly.entity_id
_entity_poly.type
_entity_poly.pdbx_seq_one_letter_code
_entity_poly.pdbx_strand_id
1 'polypeptide(L)' 'MKQKFVTIYLDNMAYSKGKTLFASFADKHGLVEEHLTAELADGWRIGSITGFGGNSDGISARGWLAVVLEK' A
#
# COMPACT_ATOMS: atom_id res chain seq x y z
N MET A 1 -7.29 16.39 15.10
CA MET A 1 -7.09 15.18 14.28
C MET A 1 -6.74 15.64 12.88
N LYS A 2 -5.52 15.36 12.41
CA LYS A 2 -5.06 15.68 11.06
C LYS A 2 -5.10 14.40 10.22
N GLN A 3 -5.55 14.52 8.97
CA GLN A 3 -5.59 13.41 8.03
C GLN A 3 -4.81 13.77 6.76
N LYS A 4 -4.12 12.78 6.19
CA LYS A 4 -3.44 12.87 4.89
C LYS A 4 -3.90 11.70 4.03
N PHE A 5 -4.22 11.98 2.77
CA PHE A 5 -4.55 10.96 1.78
C PHE A 5 -3.36 10.74 0.85
N VAL A 6 -2.94 9.49 0.67
CA VAL A 6 -1.80 9.11 -0.17
C VAL A 6 -2.22 8.01 -1.13
N THR A 7 -1.77 8.07 -2.38
CA THR A 7 -1.94 6.99 -3.34
C THR A 7 -0.60 6.32 -3.64
N ILE A 8 -0.57 4.99 -3.57
CA ILE A 8 0.62 4.18 -3.81
C ILE A 8 0.32 3.24 -4.98
N TYR A 9 1.14 3.25 -6.03
CA TYR A 9 1.06 2.25 -7.09
C TYR A 9 1.97 1.08 -6.76
N LEU A 10 1.42 -0.14 -6.74
CA LEU A 10 2.20 -1.37 -6.63
C LEU A 10 2.22 -2.08 -7.98
N ASP A 11 3.41 -2.43 -8.47
CA ASP A 11 3.60 -3.32 -9.61
C ASP A 11 4.56 -4.46 -9.23
N ASN A 12 4.02 -5.65 -9.03
CA ASN A 12 4.81 -6.81 -8.66
C ASN A 12 5.76 -7.30 -9.76
N MET A 13 5.71 -6.79 -11.01
CA MET A 13 6.78 -7.03 -11.98
C MET A 13 8.13 -6.53 -11.44
N ALA A 14 8.14 -5.42 -10.70
CA ALA A 14 9.34 -4.89 -10.05
C ALA A 14 9.73 -5.69 -8.78
N TYR A 15 8.74 -6.12 -7.99
CA TYR A 15 8.97 -6.80 -6.70
C TYR A 15 9.24 -8.31 -6.82
N SER A 16 8.84 -8.96 -7.91
CA SER A 16 8.84 -10.42 -8.00
C SER A 16 10.11 -11.06 -8.53
N LYS A 17 11.00 -10.34 -9.24
CA LYS A 17 12.09 -10.95 -10.03
C LYS A 17 11.66 -12.26 -10.75
N GLY A 18 10.41 -12.33 -11.25
CA GLY A 18 9.87 -13.50 -11.93
C GLY A 18 9.21 -14.60 -11.08
N LYS A 19 8.90 -14.37 -9.79
CA LYS A 19 8.11 -15.29 -8.96
C LYS A 19 6.70 -14.76 -8.68
N THR A 20 5.65 -15.52 -9.00
CA THR A 20 4.26 -15.15 -8.71
C THR A 20 4.08 -14.85 -7.21
N LEU A 21 3.98 -13.56 -6.87
CA LEU A 21 3.73 -13.10 -5.51
C LEU A 21 2.24 -13.32 -5.18
N PHE A 22 1.95 -14.37 -4.42
CA PHE A 22 0.68 -14.50 -3.71
C PHE A 22 0.70 -13.53 -2.53
N ALA A 23 0.39 -12.25 -2.77
CA ALA A 23 0.43 -11.24 -1.71
C ALA A 23 -0.68 -11.50 -0.68
N SER A 24 -0.31 -11.95 0.52
CA SER A 24 -1.22 -11.99 1.66
C SER A 24 -1.48 -10.55 2.17
N PHE A 25 -2.52 -10.35 3.00
CA PHE A 25 -2.77 -9.04 3.59
C PHE A 25 -1.59 -8.51 4.42
N ALA A 26 -0.82 -9.40 5.05
CA ALA A 26 0.37 -9.03 5.82
C ALA A 26 1.49 -8.46 4.93
N ASP A 27 1.71 -9.05 3.75
CA ASP A 27 2.73 -8.57 2.80
C ASP A 27 2.39 -7.18 2.24
N LYS A 28 1.09 -6.86 2.13
CA LYS A 28 0.60 -5.56 1.63
C LYS A 28 0.84 -4.43 2.61
N HIS A 29 0.67 -4.68 3.91
CA HIS A 29 1.00 -3.70 4.94
C HIS A 29 2.49 -3.39 4.94
N GLY A 30 3.36 -4.40 4.86
CA GLY A 30 4.80 -4.20 4.78
C GLY A 30 5.22 -3.35 3.56
N LEU A 31 4.63 -3.61 2.39
CA LEU A 31 4.91 -2.81 1.18
C LEU A 31 4.43 -1.35 1.31
N VAL A 32 3.27 -1.12 1.93
CA VAL A 32 2.77 0.24 2.17
C VAL A 32 3.63 0.98 3.18
N GLU A 33 4.04 0.31 4.26
CA GLU A 33 4.92 0.88 5.28
C GLU A 33 6.28 1.30 4.71
N GLU A 34 6.87 0.50 3.81
CA GLU A 34 8.12 0.85 3.13
C GLU A 34 8.02 2.21 2.41
N HIS A 35 6.93 2.43 1.66
CA HIS A 35 6.71 3.68 0.93
C HIS A 35 6.34 4.87 1.81
N LEU A 36 5.86 4.62 3.04
CA LEU A 36 5.43 5.65 3.99
C LEU A 36 6.40 5.82 5.16
N THR A 37 7.63 5.30 5.04
CA THR A 37 8.64 5.31 6.12
C THR A 37 8.85 6.70 6.70
N ALA A 38 8.90 7.75 5.87
CA ALA A 38 9.11 9.12 6.33
C ALA A 38 7.91 9.64 7.16
N GLU A 39 6.68 9.41 6.69
CA GLU A 39 5.47 9.77 7.41
C GLU A 39 5.34 9.00 8.72
N LEU A 40 5.62 7.70 8.71
CA LEU A 40 5.59 6.87 9.92
C LEU A 40 6.63 7.35 10.94
N ALA A 41 7.82 7.73 10.48
CA ALA A 41 8.87 8.31 11.33
C ALA A 41 8.46 9.70 11.90
N ASP A 42 7.70 10.50 11.15
CA ASP A 42 7.10 11.75 11.66
C ASP A 42 5.92 11.49 12.64
N GLY A 43 5.54 10.23 12.87
CA GLY A 43 4.52 9.85 13.84
C GLY A 43 3.09 9.79 13.29
N TRP A 44 2.93 9.74 11.96
CA TRP A 44 1.64 9.41 11.34
C TRP A 44 1.33 7.92 11.52
N ARG A 45 0.04 7.56 11.49
CA ARG A 45 -0.42 6.17 11.56
C ARG A 45 -1.32 5.85 10.38
N ILE A 46 -1.26 4.62 9.87
CA ILE A 46 -2.15 4.14 8.82
C ILE A 46 -3.53 3.89 9.43
N GLY A 47 -4.54 4.63 8.98
CA GLY A 47 -5.94 4.45 9.38
C GLY A 47 -6.67 3.44 8.50
N SER A 48 -6.46 3.51 7.18
CA SER A 48 -7.06 2.58 6.22
C SER A 48 -6.25 2.43 4.93
N ILE A 49 -6.40 1.27 4.29
CA ILE A 49 -5.81 0.95 2.99
C ILE A 49 -6.91 0.35 2.11
N THR A 50 -7.13 0.93 0.94
CA THR A 50 -8.17 0.49 0.00
C THR A 50 -7.57 0.31 -1.39
N GLY A 51 -7.90 -0.78 -2.09
CA GLY A 51 -7.54 -0.92 -3.51
C GLY A 51 -8.31 0.06 -4.38
N PHE A 52 -7.62 0.75 -5.29
CA PHE A 52 -8.19 1.78 -6.16
C PHE A 52 -7.77 1.53 -7.62
N GLY A 53 -8.56 0.75 -8.35
CA GLY A 53 -8.32 0.50 -9.79
C GLY A 53 -7.19 -0.50 -10.10
N GLY A 54 -7.26 -1.09 -11.30
CA GLY A 54 -6.54 -2.31 -11.66
C GLY A 54 -7.23 -3.53 -11.03
N ASN A 55 -7.94 -4.32 -11.83
CA ASN A 55 -8.70 -5.53 -11.43
C ASN A 55 -9.21 -5.50 -9.98
N SER A 56 -10.06 -4.50 -9.71
CA SER A 56 -10.36 -3.91 -8.40
C SER A 56 -11.13 -4.77 -7.40
N ASP A 57 -11.45 -6.02 -7.76
CA ASP A 57 -12.16 -6.96 -6.89
C ASP A 57 -11.22 -7.76 -5.97
N GLY A 58 -9.92 -7.71 -6.26
CA GLY A 58 -8.88 -8.14 -5.34
C GLY A 58 -7.85 -7.03 -5.24
N ILE A 59 -7.35 -6.76 -4.04
CA ILE A 59 -6.10 -6.01 -3.85
C ILE A 59 -4.99 -6.88 -4.43
N SER A 60 -4.92 -6.89 -5.75
CA SER A 60 -4.07 -7.71 -6.56
C SER A 60 -2.75 -6.99 -6.74
N ALA A 61 -1.72 -7.79 -6.98
CA ALA A 61 -0.31 -7.49 -7.17
C ALA A 61 0.05 -6.34 -8.16
N ARG A 62 -0.93 -5.69 -8.77
CA ARG A 62 -0.76 -4.62 -9.75
C ARG A 62 -1.96 -3.66 -9.69
N GLY A 63 -1.78 -2.53 -9.04
CA GLY A 63 -2.88 -1.58 -8.85
C GLY A 63 -2.51 -0.42 -7.95
N TRP A 64 -3.41 0.56 -7.84
CA TRP A 64 -3.24 1.63 -6.86
C TRP A 64 -3.86 1.24 -5.53
N LEU A 65 -3.23 1.73 -4.47
CA LEU A 65 -3.74 1.72 -3.12
C LEU A 65 -4.02 3.16 -2.71
N ALA A 66 -5.19 3.40 -2.16
CA ALA A 66 -5.55 4.60 -1.43
C ALA A 66 -5.28 4.37 0.05
N VAL A 67 -4.43 5.19 0.66
CA VAL A 67 -4.03 5.09 2.06
C VAL A 67 -4.41 6.37 2.79
N VAL A 68 -5.11 6.21 3.92
CA VAL A 68 -5.41 7.32 4.84
C VAL A 68 -4.44 7.24 6.00
N LEU A 69 -3.73 8.36 6.23
CA LEU A 69 -2.86 8.56 7.38
C LEU A 69 -3.51 9.52 8.39
N GLU A 70 -3.31 9.24 9.68
CA GLU A 70 -3.89 10.02 10.79
C GLU A 70 -2.82 10.43 11.81
N LYS A 71 -2.97 11.63 12.39
CA LYS A 71 -2.11 12.19 13.45
C LYS A 71 -2.90 13.08 14.42
#